data_AF-A0A965IBR1-F1
#
_entry.id   AF-A0A965IBR1-F1
#
_cell.length_a   1.000
_cell.length_b   1.000
_cell.length_c   1.000
_cell.angle_alpha   90.00
_cell.angle_beta   90.00
_cell.angle_gamma   90.00
#
_symmetry.space_group_name_H-M   'P 1'
#
loop_
_entity.id
_entity.type
_entity.pdbx_description
1 polymer ?
#
loop_
_entity_poly.entity_id
_entity_poly.type
_entity_poly.pdbx_seq_one_letter_code
_entity_poly.pdbx_strand_id
1 'polypeptide(L)'
;MKKNIAIFLHHPKCSVESVNGIVRALSPQYNIKIFTRHAVQDGFFDDVEMVIYPGGEGDADSFEYLLKENIDAIKNFLSQGGKYLGICMGAYWADAYYFDILQDTRVVQYIKRPQADVTHSYGTTVPIRWQGQDKQMYFYDGCCYTNGEFKTIATYANGDPMAIIQGSVGLIGCHLESEQSWYLKKNQQPHWHRGEHHLLLLEFVNALLTTPVQEAHFPKPVRGEYIDWIRGYLSLLDYVKEHQTTNVPHDYIDTKGFLLGQWVAAKRQSPHAVDEYQQQKLNSLPHWQWQTPTVK
;
A
#
# COMPACT_ATOMS: atom_id res chain seq x y z
N MET A 1 12.57 26.86 -8.99
CA MET A 1 11.12 26.68 -9.20
C MET A 1 10.63 25.56 -8.30
N LYS A 2 9.37 25.60 -7.82
CA LYS A 2 8.80 24.48 -7.07
C LYS A 2 8.68 23.26 -7.99
N LYS A 3 8.99 22.08 -7.46
CA LYS A 3 8.79 20.80 -8.15
C LYS A 3 7.30 20.45 -8.17
N ASN A 4 6.81 19.76 -9.20
CA ASN A 4 5.45 19.25 -9.23
C ASN A 4 5.38 17.84 -8.62
N ILE A 5 4.38 17.63 -7.78
CA ILE A 5 4.02 16.30 -7.24
C ILE A 5 2.56 16.02 -7.58
N ALA A 6 2.26 14.78 -7.94
CA ALA A 6 0.92 14.36 -8.33
C ALA A 6 0.30 13.47 -7.24
N ILE A 7 -0.86 13.85 -6.71
CA ILE A 7 -1.58 13.12 -5.67
C ILE A 7 -2.78 12.41 -6.30
N PHE A 8 -2.91 11.11 -6.05
CA PHE A 8 -4.08 10.35 -6.45
C PHE A 8 -5.23 10.57 -5.47
N LEU A 9 -6.43 10.87 -6.00
CA LEU A 9 -7.64 11.09 -5.22
C LEU A 9 -8.76 10.13 -5.66
N HIS A 10 -9.27 9.34 -4.71
CA HIS A 10 -10.46 8.54 -4.89
C HIS A 10 -11.11 8.19 -3.56
N HIS A 11 -12.09 8.99 -3.11
CA HIS A 11 -12.80 8.73 -1.87
C HIS A 11 -13.73 7.50 -1.99
N PRO A 12 -13.81 6.61 -0.97
CA PRO A 12 -13.17 6.74 0.34
C PRO A 12 -11.76 6.13 0.45
N LYS A 13 -11.26 5.44 -0.58
CA LYS A 13 -10.01 4.64 -0.52
C LYS A 13 -8.72 5.45 -0.44
N CYS A 14 -8.54 6.42 -1.34
CA CYS A 14 -7.51 7.45 -1.25
C CYS A 14 -8.27 8.73 -0.87
N SER A 15 -8.51 8.87 0.43
CA SER A 15 -9.59 9.70 0.97
C SER A 15 -9.32 11.20 0.76
N VAL A 16 -10.39 11.99 0.62
CA VAL A 16 -10.30 13.46 0.55
C VAL A 16 -9.59 14.01 1.78
N GLU A 17 -9.82 13.41 2.93
CA GLU A 17 -9.24 13.78 4.21
C GLU A 17 -7.71 13.61 4.21
N SER A 18 -7.21 12.45 3.73
CA SER A 18 -5.77 12.19 3.63
C SER A 18 -5.14 13.10 2.57
N VAL A 19 -5.78 13.27 1.40
CA VAL A 19 -5.30 14.19 0.35
C VAL A 19 -5.21 15.62 0.86
N ASN A 20 -6.22 16.11 1.59
CA ASN A 20 -6.20 17.46 2.15
C ASN A 20 -5.05 17.67 3.15
N GLY A 21 -4.76 16.67 3.99
CA GLY A 21 -3.61 16.68 4.89
C GLY A 21 -2.28 16.74 4.15
N ILE A 22 -2.13 15.94 3.09
CA ILE A 22 -0.92 15.95 2.24
C ILE A 22 -0.76 17.32 1.55
N VAL A 23 -1.84 17.87 1.00
CA VAL A 23 -1.84 19.21 0.39
C VAL A 23 -1.43 20.27 1.39
N ARG A 24 -1.93 20.21 2.63
CA ARG A 24 -1.57 21.14 3.70
C ARG A 24 -0.10 21.04 4.05
N ALA A 25 0.44 19.83 4.14
CA ALA A 25 1.85 19.59 4.47
C ALA A 25 2.81 20.04 3.35
N LEU A 26 2.44 19.79 2.08
CA LEU A 26 3.40 19.86 0.96
C LEU A 26 3.24 21.09 0.06
N SER A 27 2.04 21.67 -0.07
CA SER A 27 1.82 22.84 -0.95
C SER A 27 2.66 24.09 -0.62
N PRO A 28 3.15 24.31 0.62
CA PRO A 28 4.11 25.38 0.89
C PRO A 28 5.42 25.27 0.08
N GLN A 29 5.91 24.06 -0.22
CA GLN A 29 7.16 23.83 -0.94
C GLN A 29 7.00 23.25 -2.36
N TYR A 30 5.86 22.61 -2.64
CA TYR A 30 5.61 21.90 -3.90
C TYR A 30 4.39 22.43 -4.65
N ASN A 31 4.39 22.28 -5.96
CA ASN A 31 3.19 22.45 -6.78
C ASN A 31 2.41 21.14 -6.76
N ILE A 32 1.10 21.22 -6.50
CA ILE A 32 0.25 20.03 -6.42
C ILE A 32 -0.53 19.84 -7.71
N LYS A 33 -0.39 18.65 -8.32
CA LYS A 33 -1.32 18.12 -9.31
C LYS A 33 -2.20 17.07 -8.64
N ILE A 34 -3.48 17.01 -9.00
CA ILE A 34 -4.40 15.97 -8.55
C ILE A 34 -4.84 15.17 -9.77
N PHE A 35 -4.84 13.84 -9.65
CA PHE A 35 -5.41 12.94 -10.64
C PHE A 35 -6.31 11.91 -9.96
N THR A 36 -7.18 11.27 -10.75
CA THR A 36 -8.18 10.32 -10.26
C THR A 36 -8.08 9.04 -11.07
N ARG A 37 -9.00 8.10 -10.85
CA ARG A 37 -9.09 6.87 -11.65
C ARG A 37 -9.33 7.07 -13.15
N HIS A 38 -9.79 8.26 -13.56
CA HIS A 38 -10.08 8.57 -14.95
C HIS A 38 -8.79 8.87 -15.70
N ALA A 39 -8.76 8.57 -16.99
CA ALA A 39 -7.61 8.81 -17.85
C ALA A 39 -7.14 10.28 -17.74
N VAL A 40 -5.84 10.45 -17.49
CA VAL A 40 -5.19 11.76 -17.58
C VAL A 40 -4.82 12.07 -19.04
N GLN A 41 -4.57 13.35 -19.33
CA GLN A 41 -4.09 13.77 -20.65
C GLN A 41 -2.67 13.24 -20.89
N ASP A 42 -2.33 13.03 -22.17
CA ASP A 42 -0.97 12.70 -22.58
C ASP A 42 0.03 13.74 -22.04
N GLY A 43 1.15 13.26 -21.54
CA GLY A 43 2.20 14.10 -20.94
C GLY A 43 1.89 14.64 -19.53
N PHE A 44 0.79 14.21 -18.89
CA PHE A 44 0.44 14.67 -17.54
C PHE A 44 1.57 14.51 -16.51
N PHE A 45 2.36 13.43 -16.63
CA PHE A 45 3.46 13.06 -15.74
C PHE A 45 4.83 13.60 -16.16
N ASP A 46 4.95 14.28 -17.30
CA ASP A 46 6.26 14.67 -17.89
C ASP A 46 7.03 15.68 -17.02
N ASP A 47 6.31 16.51 -16.27
CA ASP A 47 6.88 17.53 -15.36
C ASP A 47 6.67 17.17 -13.87
N VAL A 48 6.23 15.94 -13.59
CA VAL A 48 5.99 15.42 -12.24
C VAL A 48 7.27 14.76 -11.73
N GLU A 49 7.62 15.01 -10.48
CA GLU A 49 8.81 14.41 -9.84
C GLU A 49 8.42 13.23 -8.94
N MET A 50 7.18 13.20 -8.47
CA MET A 50 6.67 12.18 -7.56
C MET A 50 5.17 11.95 -7.74
N VAL A 51 4.75 10.69 -7.74
CA VAL A 51 3.36 10.29 -7.53
C VAL A 51 3.14 9.90 -6.07
N ILE A 52 2.01 10.31 -5.51
CA ILE A 52 1.64 10.10 -4.12
C ILE A 52 0.31 9.36 -4.06
N TYR A 53 0.31 8.23 -3.35
CA TYR A 53 -0.88 7.43 -3.06
C TYR A 53 -1.21 7.52 -1.57
N PRO A 54 -2.30 8.22 -1.20
CA PRO A 54 -2.76 8.34 0.18
C PRO A 54 -3.42 7.06 0.70
N GLY A 55 -3.68 7.03 2.00
CA GLY A 55 -4.56 6.05 2.62
C GLY A 55 -6.04 6.46 2.59
N GLY A 56 -6.87 5.62 3.19
CA GLY A 56 -8.31 5.81 3.33
C GLY A 56 -8.99 4.47 3.63
N GLU A 57 -10.28 4.36 3.33
CA GLU A 57 -11.08 3.20 3.71
C GLU A 57 -11.10 2.13 2.63
N GLY A 58 -10.83 0.89 3.01
CA GLY A 58 -10.94 -0.28 2.13
C GLY A 58 -9.66 -1.08 2.05
N ASP A 59 -9.63 -2.04 1.12
CA ASP A 59 -8.47 -2.89 0.86
C ASP A 59 -7.69 -2.41 -0.38
N ALA A 60 -6.38 -2.68 -0.35
CA ALA A 60 -5.45 -2.47 -1.43
C ALA A 60 -5.86 -3.22 -2.72
N ASP A 61 -6.69 -4.26 -2.65
CA ASP A 61 -7.24 -5.02 -3.79
C ASP A 61 -8.01 -4.15 -4.80
N SER A 62 -8.37 -2.94 -4.41
CA SER A 62 -8.95 -1.94 -5.31
C SER A 62 -8.00 -1.38 -6.39
N PHE A 63 -6.71 -1.69 -6.29
CA PHE A 63 -5.64 -1.21 -7.17
C PHE A 63 -5.97 -1.31 -8.66
N GLU A 64 -6.30 -2.51 -9.15
CA GLU A 64 -6.52 -2.72 -10.59
C GLU A 64 -7.68 -1.88 -11.11
N TYR A 65 -8.78 -1.86 -10.36
CA TYR A 65 -9.96 -1.07 -10.71
C TYR A 65 -9.67 0.44 -10.72
N LEU A 66 -8.91 0.92 -9.74
CA LEU A 66 -8.65 2.34 -9.56
C LEU A 66 -7.60 2.89 -10.53
N LEU A 67 -6.65 2.06 -10.95
CA LEU A 67 -5.53 2.50 -11.77
C LEU A 67 -5.59 2.02 -13.21
N LYS A 68 -6.61 1.23 -13.58
CA LYS A 68 -6.83 0.70 -14.93
C LYS A 68 -6.49 1.68 -16.05
N GLU A 69 -6.98 2.92 -15.96
CA GLU A 69 -6.84 3.92 -17.03
C GLU A 69 -5.45 4.59 -17.07
N ASN A 70 -4.69 4.53 -15.97
CA ASN A 70 -3.45 5.30 -15.80
C ASN A 70 -2.20 4.43 -15.52
N ILE A 71 -2.37 3.13 -15.26
CA ILE A 71 -1.33 2.25 -14.72
C ILE A 71 -0.09 2.19 -15.62
N ASP A 72 -0.26 2.15 -16.94
CA ASP A 72 0.85 2.09 -17.89
C ASP A 72 1.67 3.39 -17.90
N ALA A 73 0.98 4.54 -17.86
CA ALA A 73 1.63 5.85 -17.78
C ALA A 73 2.42 6.00 -16.47
N ILE A 74 1.86 5.54 -15.35
CA ILE A 74 2.53 5.56 -14.04
C ILE A 74 3.73 4.61 -14.03
N LYS A 75 3.60 3.39 -14.54
CA LYS A 75 4.72 2.44 -14.63
C LYS A 75 5.85 3.00 -15.50
N ASN A 76 5.52 3.63 -16.63
CA ASN A 76 6.50 4.31 -17.45
C ASN A 76 7.19 5.46 -16.70
N PHE A 77 6.43 6.32 -16.03
CA PHE A 77 6.96 7.40 -15.18
C PHE A 77 7.95 6.88 -14.12
N LEU A 78 7.58 5.83 -13.39
CA LEU A 78 8.46 5.22 -12.38
C LEU A 78 9.71 4.61 -13.01
N SER A 79 9.57 3.98 -14.20
CA SER A 79 10.70 3.41 -14.95
C SER A 79 11.74 4.43 -15.41
N GLN A 80 11.33 5.69 -15.53
CA GLN A 80 12.19 6.81 -15.91
C GLN A 80 12.80 7.53 -14.69
N GLY A 81 12.68 6.95 -13.49
CA GLY A 81 13.25 7.49 -12.26
C GLY A 81 12.30 8.38 -11.45
N GLY A 82 11.04 8.46 -11.85
CA GLY A 82 9.98 9.09 -11.08
C GLY A 82 9.88 8.52 -9.66
N LYS A 83 9.57 9.37 -8.67
CA LYS A 83 9.48 8.95 -7.27
C LYS A 83 8.07 8.47 -6.92
N TYR A 84 8.00 7.56 -5.94
CA TYR A 84 6.75 7.02 -5.39
C TYR A 84 6.68 7.32 -3.90
N LEU A 85 5.55 7.86 -3.44
CA LEU A 85 5.21 7.92 -2.02
C LEU A 85 3.90 7.17 -1.78
N GLY A 86 3.94 6.17 -0.91
CA GLY A 86 2.75 5.46 -0.43
C GLY A 86 2.52 5.68 1.06
N ILE A 87 1.29 6.02 1.45
CA ILE A 87 0.88 6.15 2.85
C ILE A 87 -0.24 5.15 3.15
N CYS A 88 -0.08 4.35 4.21
CA CYS A 88 -1.05 3.33 4.65
C CYS A 88 -1.45 2.39 3.49
N MET A 89 -2.70 2.44 2.99
CA MET A 89 -3.12 1.66 1.82
C MET A 89 -2.23 1.91 0.59
N GLY A 90 -1.85 3.16 0.34
CA GLY A 90 -0.93 3.49 -0.75
C GLY A 90 0.47 2.92 -0.57
N ALA A 91 0.89 2.58 0.66
CA ALA A 91 2.16 1.89 0.85
C ALA A 91 2.09 0.43 0.39
N TYR A 92 0.97 -0.27 0.62
CA TYR A 92 0.77 -1.63 0.10
C TYR A 92 0.87 -1.69 -1.41
N TRP A 93 0.40 -0.67 -2.14
CA TRP A 93 0.47 -0.63 -3.60
C TRP A 93 1.89 -0.61 -4.19
N ALA A 94 2.92 -0.41 -3.38
CA ALA A 94 4.30 -0.57 -3.82
C ALA A 94 4.76 -2.05 -3.90
N ASP A 95 4.10 -2.93 -3.14
CA ASP A 95 4.45 -4.35 -3.03
C ASP A 95 4.33 -5.08 -4.36
N ALA A 96 4.93 -6.27 -4.41
CA ALA A 96 4.94 -7.14 -5.58
C ALA A 96 3.55 -7.20 -6.24
N TYR A 97 2.44 -7.47 -5.52
CA TYR A 97 1.06 -7.62 -6.08
C TYR A 97 0.42 -6.39 -6.69
N TYR A 98 1.11 -5.26 -6.75
CA TYR A 98 0.54 -4.04 -7.28
C TYR A 98 1.47 -3.38 -8.31
N PHE A 99 2.24 -2.37 -7.90
CA PHE A 99 3.19 -1.74 -8.80
C PHE A 99 4.43 -2.58 -9.04
N ASP A 100 4.79 -3.51 -8.14
CA ASP A 100 6.00 -4.32 -8.22
C ASP A 100 7.27 -3.43 -8.34
N ILE A 101 7.37 -2.47 -7.42
CA ILE A 101 8.42 -1.43 -7.41
C ILE A 101 9.37 -1.56 -6.22
N LEU A 102 9.22 -2.63 -5.46
CA LEU A 102 10.12 -3.04 -4.40
C LEU A 102 10.97 -4.21 -4.89
N GLN A 103 12.18 -4.34 -4.35
CA GLN A 103 13.05 -5.49 -4.55
C GLN A 103 12.52 -6.67 -3.69
N ASP A 104 13.33 -7.19 -2.77
CA ASP A 104 12.89 -8.29 -1.88
C ASP A 104 12.00 -7.81 -0.71
N THR A 105 11.85 -6.49 -0.55
CA THR A 105 11.06 -5.90 0.53
C THR A 105 9.58 -6.11 0.31
N ARG A 106 8.91 -6.54 1.38
CA ARG A 106 7.48 -6.84 1.40
C ARG A 106 6.73 -5.88 2.31
N VAL A 107 5.52 -5.51 1.89
CA VAL A 107 4.62 -4.66 2.68
C VAL A 107 3.58 -5.53 3.37
N VAL A 108 3.60 -5.55 4.71
CA VAL A 108 2.77 -6.45 5.51
C VAL A 108 2.01 -5.68 6.58
N GLN A 109 0.91 -6.26 7.09
CA GLN A 109 0.06 -5.62 8.07
C GLN A 109 0.71 -5.56 9.46
N TYR A 110 0.86 -4.35 10.02
CA TYR A 110 1.56 -4.15 11.29
C TYR A 110 0.87 -4.86 12.46
N ILE A 111 -0.47 -4.77 12.55
CA ILE A 111 -1.22 -5.35 13.68
C ILE A 111 -1.14 -6.89 13.76
N LYS A 112 -0.60 -7.54 12.73
CA LYS A 112 -0.38 -9.00 12.66
C LYS A 112 1.05 -9.40 12.97
N ARG A 113 1.94 -8.43 13.19
CA ARG A 113 3.36 -8.70 13.46
C ARG A 113 3.56 -9.21 14.89
N PRO A 114 4.59 -10.05 15.11
CA PRO A 114 5.00 -10.42 16.45
C PRO A 114 5.22 -9.18 17.31
N GLN A 115 4.69 -9.21 18.54
CA GLN A 115 4.88 -8.16 19.55
C GLN A 115 4.34 -6.78 19.17
N ALA A 116 3.47 -6.66 18.14
CA ALA A 116 2.81 -5.41 17.82
C ALA A 116 2.04 -4.86 19.04
N ASP A 117 2.22 -3.57 19.32
CA ASP A 117 1.61 -2.86 20.45
C ASP A 117 0.11 -2.57 20.23
N VAL A 118 -0.35 -2.66 18.98
CA VAL A 118 -1.76 -2.64 18.60
C VAL A 118 -2.06 -3.84 17.72
N THR A 119 -3.13 -4.58 18.07
CA THR A 119 -3.47 -5.86 17.43
C THR A 119 -4.85 -5.86 16.74
N HIS A 120 -5.54 -4.72 16.73
CA HIS A 120 -6.88 -4.58 16.15
C HIS A 120 -6.95 -3.38 15.22
N SER A 121 -7.77 -3.49 14.18
CA SER A 121 -7.99 -2.45 13.18
C SER A 121 -8.99 -1.41 13.69
N TYR A 122 -8.50 -0.25 14.09
CA TYR A 122 -9.30 0.93 14.44
C TYR A 122 -8.42 2.18 14.49
N GLY A 123 -9.02 3.36 14.27
CA GLY A 123 -8.32 4.63 14.45
C GLY A 123 -7.86 4.83 15.89
N THR A 124 -6.55 4.99 16.09
CA THR A 124 -5.84 5.17 17.36
C THR A 124 -4.57 6.01 17.20
N THR A 125 -3.82 6.20 18.28
CA THR A 125 -2.46 6.74 18.22
C THR A 125 -1.48 5.72 18.78
N VAL A 126 -0.33 5.55 18.14
CA VAL A 126 0.70 4.60 18.55
C VAL A 126 2.04 5.31 18.80
N PRO A 127 2.86 4.80 19.75
CA PRO A 127 4.23 5.23 19.93
C PRO A 127 5.09 4.91 18.71
N ILE A 128 5.78 5.93 18.23
CA ILE A 128 6.70 5.85 17.09
C ILE A 128 8.05 6.42 17.50
N ARG A 129 9.12 5.73 17.13
CA ARG A 129 10.48 6.27 17.22
C ARG A 129 10.90 6.81 15.86
N TRP A 130 10.74 8.11 15.66
CA TRP A 130 11.08 8.83 14.43
C TRP A 130 12.50 9.39 14.52
N GLN A 131 13.44 8.83 13.76
CA GLN A 131 14.85 9.24 13.79
C GLN A 131 15.43 9.38 15.21
N GLY A 132 15.05 8.46 16.11
CA GLY A 132 15.49 8.46 17.51
C GLY A 132 14.69 9.34 18.48
N GLN A 133 13.70 10.09 17.99
CA GLN A 133 12.77 10.86 18.82
C GLN A 133 11.45 10.11 19.00
N ASP A 134 10.93 10.11 20.22
CA ASP A 134 9.64 9.49 20.51
C ASP A 134 8.49 10.43 20.12
N LYS A 135 7.50 9.89 19.41
CA LYS A 135 6.30 10.58 18.92
C LYS A 135 5.06 9.72 19.19
N GLN A 136 3.89 10.35 19.24
CA GLN A 136 2.60 9.67 19.22
C GLN A 136 1.90 9.97 17.90
N MET A 137 1.83 9.01 16.98
CA MET A 137 1.31 9.25 15.63
C MET A 137 -0.06 8.59 15.43
N TYR A 138 -0.90 9.20 14.58
CA TYR A 138 -2.18 8.61 14.20
C TYR A 138 -1.95 7.31 13.41
N PHE A 139 -2.69 6.27 13.78
CA PHE A 139 -2.61 4.94 13.20
C PHE A 139 -4.02 4.40 12.95
N TYR A 140 -4.22 3.86 11.76
CA TYR A 140 -5.40 3.09 11.40
C TYR A 140 -4.93 1.94 10.52
N ASP A 141 -4.60 0.81 11.16
CA ASP A 141 -4.26 -0.44 10.47
C ASP A 141 -3.15 -0.31 9.41
N GLY A 142 -2.14 0.50 9.73
CA GLY A 142 -0.99 0.74 8.86
C GLY A 142 -0.14 -0.51 8.61
N CYS A 143 0.70 -0.43 7.59
CA CYS A 143 1.66 -1.47 7.26
C CYS A 143 3.01 -1.28 7.98
N CYS A 144 3.81 -2.34 7.98
CA CYS A 144 5.25 -2.28 8.18
C CYS A 144 5.97 -3.01 7.04
N TYR A 145 7.30 -3.03 7.07
CA TYR A 145 8.12 -3.56 5.98
C TYR A 145 9.05 -4.66 6.47
N THR A 146 9.07 -5.76 5.74
CA THR A 146 9.93 -6.92 6.02
C THR A 146 10.82 -7.22 4.83
N ASN A 147 11.94 -7.90 5.09
CA ASN A 147 12.92 -8.30 4.08
C ASN A 147 13.57 -7.12 3.31
N GLY A 148 14.57 -7.43 2.48
CA GLY A 148 15.26 -6.46 1.62
C GLY A 148 16.07 -5.39 2.35
N GLU A 149 16.66 -4.49 1.57
CA GLU A 149 17.51 -3.41 2.07
C GLU A 149 16.87 -2.05 1.82
N PHE A 150 16.67 -1.30 2.90
CA PHE A 150 16.12 0.05 2.85
C PHE A 150 16.66 0.90 3.99
N LYS A 151 16.52 2.22 3.83
CA LYS A 151 16.78 3.17 4.90
C LYS A 151 15.54 3.30 5.78
N THR A 152 15.62 2.80 7.01
CA THR A 152 14.57 3.02 8.03
C THR A 152 14.63 4.45 8.55
N ILE A 153 13.50 5.16 8.46
CA ILE A 153 13.32 6.52 8.99
C ILE A 153 12.67 6.49 10.37
N ALA A 154 11.70 5.60 10.55
CA ALA A 154 10.99 5.46 11.81
C ALA A 154 10.60 4.00 12.08
N THR A 155 10.44 3.66 13.36
CA THR A 155 10.05 2.32 13.81
C THR A 155 8.84 2.39 14.73
N TYR A 156 8.05 1.31 14.72
CA TYR A 156 7.03 1.04 15.72
C TYR A 156 7.67 0.60 17.06
N ALA A 157 6.87 0.49 18.12
CA ALA A 157 7.36 0.10 19.44
C ALA A 157 8.01 -1.30 19.50
N ASN A 158 7.59 -2.23 18.64
CA ASN A 158 8.20 -3.55 18.53
C ASN A 158 9.51 -3.57 17.70
N GLY A 159 9.93 -2.42 17.18
CA GLY A 159 11.11 -2.27 16.33
C GLY A 159 10.86 -2.45 14.84
N ASP A 160 9.66 -2.86 14.41
CA ASP A 160 9.35 -2.99 12.99
C ASP A 160 9.42 -1.63 12.27
N PRO A 161 9.91 -1.58 11.02
CA PRO A 161 9.97 -0.34 10.25
C PRO A 161 8.57 0.23 9.97
N MET A 162 8.33 1.47 10.41
CA MET A 162 7.09 2.22 10.17
C MET A 162 7.19 3.12 8.93
N ALA A 163 8.34 3.75 8.72
CA ALA A 163 8.61 4.57 7.54
C ALA A 163 9.99 4.25 6.96
N ILE A 164 10.05 4.01 5.65
CA ILE A 164 11.27 3.60 4.95
C ILE A 164 11.46 4.37 3.64
N ILE A 165 12.72 4.47 3.19
CA ILE A 165 13.09 4.88 1.84
C ILE A 165 13.92 3.77 1.19
N GLN A 166 13.50 3.30 0.02
CA GLN A 166 14.19 2.32 -0.82
C GLN A 166 14.34 2.89 -2.23
N GLY A 167 15.50 3.45 -2.55
CA GLY A 167 15.76 4.08 -3.84
C GLY A 167 14.78 5.21 -4.16
N SER A 168 13.91 4.99 -5.15
CA SER A 168 12.88 5.96 -5.57
C SER A 168 11.53 5.80 -4.86
N VAL A 169 11.41 4.87 -3.91
CA VAL A 169 10.16 4.52 -3.22
C VAL A 169 10.25 4.92 -1.75
N GLY A 170 9.32 5.74 -1.28
CA GLY A 170 9.11 6.04 0.13
C GLY A 170 7.77 5.50 0.60
N LEU A 171 7.75 4.84 1.75
CA LEU A 171 6.56 4.19 2.29
C LEU A 171 6.40 4.55 3.76
N ILE A 172 5.16 4.84 4.17
CA ILE A 172 4.81 5.25 5.53
C ILE A 172 3.57 4.49 6.00
N GLY A 173 3.66 3.81 7.15
CA GLY A 173 2.56 3.07 7.75
C GLY A 173 1.60 3.94 8.57
N CYS A 174 2.10 4.96 9.27
CA CYS A 174 1.29 5.92 10.03
C CYS A 174 0.83 7.12 9.18
N HIS A 175 -0.13 7.88 9.71
CA HIS A 175 -0.72 9.02 9.02
C HIS A 175 -0.11 10.33 9.51
N LEU A 176 1.02 10.74 8.93
CA LEU A 176 1.63 12.05 9.24
C LEU A 176 0.80 13.20 8.69
N GLU A 177 -0.03 12.93 7.68
CA GLU A 177 -0.97 13.87 7.08
C GLU A 177 -2.23 14.08 7.92
N SER A 178 -2.43 13.33 9.01
CA SER A 178 -3.65 13.39 9.81
C SER A 178 -4.01 14.82 10.21
N GLU A 179 -5.30 15.12 10.26
CA GLU A 179 -5.82 16.43 10.69
C GLU A 179 -6.46 16.33 12.08
N GLN A 180 -6.68 17.47 12.74
CA GLN A 180 -7.28 17.50 14.08
C GLN A 180 -8.63 16.75 14.14
N SER A 181 -9.41 16.78 13.06
CA SER A 181 -10.69 16.09 12.95
C SER A 181 -10.60 14.56 13.04
N TRP A 182 -9.41 13.98 12.91
CA TRP A 182 -9.20 12.53 13.03
C TRP A 182 -9.10 12.09 14.51
N TYR A 183 -8.70 13.01 15.39
CA TYR A 183 -8.47 12.76 16.81
C TYR A 183 -9.76 12.91 17.63
N LEU A 184 -10.78 12.12 17.28
CA LEU A 184 -12.13 12.26 17.85
C LEU A 184 -12.23 11.76 19.29
N LYS A 185 -11.51 10.69 19.65
CA LYS A 185 -11.62 10.05 20.96
C LYS A 185 -10.89 10.86 22.04
N LYS A 186 -11.44 10.92 23.26
CA LYS A 186 -10.85 11.67 24.39
C LYS A 186 -9.40 11.31 24.70
N ASN A 187 -9.02 10.05 24.49
CA ASN A 187 -7.64 9.58 24.68
C ASN A 187 -6.70 9.93 23.51
N GLN A 188 -7.23 10.28 22.34
CA GLN A 188 -6.46 10.70 21.17
C GLN A 188 -6.24 12.21 21.14
N GLN A 189 -7.25 13.00 21.54
CA GLN A 189 -7.23 14.46 21.48
C GLN A 189 -5.93 15.10 22.04
N PRO A 190 -5.35 14.63 23.18
CA PRO A 190 -4.10 15.16 23.69
C PRO A 190 -2.89 14.96 22.76
N HIS A 191 -2.96 14.00 21.84
CA HIS A 191 -1.90 13.64 20.89
C HIS A 191 -2.05 14.31 19.51
N TRP A 192 -3.00 15.23 19.36
CA TRP A 192 -3.05 16.08 18.16
C TRP A 192 -1.74 16.85 18.01
N HIS A 193 -1.04 16.61 16.89
CA HIS A 193 0.33 17.10 16.67
C HIS A 193 0.44 18.57 16.27
N ARG A 194 -0.67 19.29 16.11
CA ARG A 194 -0.69 20.74 15.81
C ARG A 194 0.19 21.15 14.61
N GLY A 195 0.24 20.30 13.57
CA GLY A 195 1.07 20.51 12.38
C GLY A 195 2.51 20.01 12.46
N GLU A 196 2.99 19.53 13.61
CA GLU A 196 4.37 19.00 13.74
C GLU A 196 4.63 17.83 12.78
N HIS A 197 3.70 16.87 12.68
CA HIS A 197 3.86 15.74 11.76
C HIS A 197 3.77 16.14 10.28
N HIS A 198 3.12 17.25 9.94
CA HIS A 198 3.16 17.78 8.56
C HIS A 198 4.57 18.23 8.17
N LEU A 199 5.34 18.78 9.11
CA LEU A 199 6.75 19.10 8.90
C LEU A 199 7.59 17.82 8.72
N LEU A 200 7.32 16.77 9.51
CA LEU A 200 8.00 15.47 9.35
C LEU A 200 7.70 14.84 7.98
N LEU A 201 6.46 14.95 7.48
CA LEU A 201 6.09 14.47 6.14
C LEU A 201 6.83 15.27 5.05
N LEU A 202 6.92 16.59 5.22
CA LEU A 202 7.65 17.45 4.31
C LEU A 202 9.16 17.13 4.28
N GLU A 203 9.77 16.92 5.45
CA GLU A 203 11.17 16.48 5.58
C GLU A 203 11.41 15.12 4.92
N PHE A 204 10.48 14.17 5.12
CA PHE A 204 10.52 12.87 4.47
C PHE A 204 10.48 13.00 2.94
N VAL A 205 9.56 13.79 2.40
CA VAL A 205 9.42 14.03 0.95
C VAL A 205 10.68 14.70 0.39
N ASN A 206 11.25 15.67 1.11
CA ASN A 206 12.50 16.32 0.71
C ASN A 206 13.67 15.32 0.66
N ALA A 207 13.78 14.44 1.66
CA ALA A 207 14.78 13.37 1.68
C ALA A 207 14.59 12.37 0.52
N LEU A 208 13.35 11.99 0.21
CA LEU A 208 13.05 11.07 -0.89
C LEU A 208 13.40 11.68 -2.26
N LEU A 209 13.05 12.95 -2.49
CA LEU A 209 13.36 13.66 -3.74
C LEU A 209 14.85 13.96 -3.94
N THR A 210 15.65 13.91 -2.87
CA THR A 210 17.11 14.09 -2.93
C THR A 210 17.86 12.76 -2.94
N THR A 211 17.16 11.63 -2.75
CA THR A 211 17.76 10.31 -2.84
C THR A 211 18.12 10.00 -4.30
N PRO A 212 19.39 9.68 -4.61
CA PRO A 212 19.80 9.32 -5.95
C PRO A 212 18.91 8.22 -6.52
N VAL A 213 18.54 8.33 -7.78
CA VAL A 213 17.89 7.24 -8.49
C VAL A 213 18.93 6.14 -8.63
N GLN A 214 18.91 5.15 -7.74
CA GLN A 214 19.43 3.83 -8.12
C GLN A 214 18.56 3.37 -9.28
N GLU A 215 19.18 2.82 -10.34
CA GLU A 215 18.41 2.15 -11.39
C GLU A 215 17.44 1.22 -10.69
N ALA A 216 16.16 1.59 -10.72
CA ALA A 216 15.13 0.70 -10.25
C ALA A 216 15.25 -0.50 -11.19
N HIS A 217 15.92 -1.55 -10.72
CA HIS A 217 15.71 -2.87 -11.25
C HIS A 217 14.25 -3.15 -10.91
N PHE A 218 13.35 -2.70 -11.79
CA PHE A 218 12.05 -3.32 -11.91
C PHE A 218 12.39 -4.77 -12.13
N PRO A 219 12.11 -5.67 -11.16
CA PRO A 219 12.20 -7.08 -11.47
C PRO A 219 11.42 -7.27 -12.76
N LYS A 220 12.00 -7.98 -13.73
CA LYS A 220 11.24 -8.35 -14.92
C LYS A 220 9.93 -8.92 -14.38
N PRO A 221 8.77 -8.36 -14.74
CA PRO A 221 7.52 -8.85 -14.18
C PRO A 221 7.52 -10.35 -14.39
N VAL A 222 7.24 -11.12 -13.34
CA VAL A 222 7.04 -12.56 -13.45
C VAL A 222 5.76 -12.73 -14.25
N ARG A 223 5.86 -12.57 -15.58
CA ARG A 223 4.77 -12.20 -16.51
C ARG A 223 3.70 -13.29 -16.69
N GLY A 224 3.75 -14.39 -15.94
CA GLY A 224 2.73 -15.44 -15.94
C GLY A 224 2.07 -15.57 -14.57
N GLU A 225 2.82 -16.05 -13.58
CA GLU A 225 2.28 -16.45 -12.27
C GLU A 225 1.66 -15.29 -11.48
N TYR A 226 2.19 -14.09 -11.65
CA TYR A 226 1.72 -12.89 -10.97
C TYR A 226 0.33 -12.44 -11.43
N ILE A 227 0.16 -12.35 -12.76
CA ILE A 227 -1.10 -11.95 -13.38
C ILE A 227 -2.17 -13.01 -13.09
N ASP A 228 -1.79 -14.28 -13.11
CA ASP A 228 -2.69 -15.39 -12.79
C ASP A 228 -3.06 -15.43 -11.31
N TRP A 229 -2.15 -15.05 -10.42
CA TRP A 229 -2.46 -14.88 -9.00
C TRP A 229 -3.49 -13.77 -8.79
N ILE A 230 -3.23 -12.56 -9.28
CA ILE A 230 -4.13 -11.42 -9.03
C ILE A 230 -5.49 -11.68 -9.66
N ARG A 231 -5.54 -12.15 -10.91
CA ARG A 231 -6.79 -12.52 -11.57
C ARG A 231 -7.57 -13.54 -10.76
N GLY A 232 -6.92 -14.61 -10.31
CA GLY A 232 -7.58 -15.64 -9.53
C GLY A 232 -8.03 -15.17 -8.15
N TYR A 233 -7.23 -14.37 -7.47
CA TYR A 233 -7.56 -13.83 -6.16
C TYR A 233 -8.72 -12.81 -6.25
N LEU A 234 -8.70 -11.88 -7.21
CA LEU A 234 -9.82 -10.94 -7.42
C LEU A 234 -11.10 -11.66 -7.84
N SER A 235 -10.99 -12.66 -8.71
CA SER A 235 -12.12 -13.51 -9.10
C SER A 235 -12.69 -14.27 -7.89
N LEU A 236 -11.82 -14.76 -6.99
CA LEU A 236 -12.25 -15.36 -5.72
C LEU A 236 -12.94 -14.36 -4.80
N LEU A 237 -12.46 -13.12 -4.70
CA LEU A 237 -13.13 -12.07 -3.91
C LEU A 237 -14.52 -11.75 -4.44
N ASP A 238 -14.67 -11.64 -5.76
CA ASP A 238 -15.97 -11.43 -6.42
C ASP A 238 -16.91 -12.61 -6.09
N TYR A 239 -16.42 -13.84 -6.16
CA TYR A 239 -17.17 -15.04 -5.78
C TYR A 239 -17.58 -15.03 -4.30
N VAL A 240 -16.65 -14.71 -3.39
CA VAL A 240 -16.92 -14.62 -1.95
C VAL A 240 -17.96 -13.54 -1.65
N LYS A 241 -17.92 -12.41 -2.36
CA LYS A 241 -18.90 -11.35 -2.20
C LYS A 241 -20.30 -11.80 -2.60
N GLU A 242 -20.43 -12.57 -3.67
CA GLU A 242 -21.71 -13.07 -4.17
C GLU A 242 -22.26 -14.25 -3.34
N HIS A 243 -21.39 -15.21 -3.00
CA HIS A 243 -21.78 -16.50 -2.43
C HIS A 243 -21.46 -16.65 -0.95
N GLN A 244 -20.75 -15.69 -0.34
CA GLN A 244 -20.33 -15.69 1.07
C GLN A 244 -19.50 -16.92 1.46
N THR A 245 -18.84 -17.56 0.49
CA THR A 245 -18.05 -18.77 0.68
C THR A 245 -16.88 -18.83 -0.29
N THR A 246 -15.83 -19.57 0.08
CA THR A 246 -14.70 -19.90 -0.81
C THR A 246 -14.84 -21.29 -1.44
N ASN A 247 -15.99 -21.97 -1.26
CA ASN A 247 -16.29 -23.27 -1.86
C ASN A 247 -16.70 -23.15 -3.33
N VAL A 248 -15.73 -22.78 -4.17
CA VAL A 248 -15.92 -22.66 -5.62
C VAL A 248 -16.00 -24.05 -6.27
N PRO A 249 -17.04 -24.37 -7.07
CA PRO A 249 -17.09 -25.58 -7.88
C PRO A 249 -15.87 -25.69 -8.79
N HIS A 250 -15.30 -26.88 -8.95
CA HIS A 250 -14.05 -27.08 -9.71
C HIS A 250 -14.13 -26.60 -11.17
N ASP A 251 -15.31 -26.73 -11.78
CA ASP A 251 -15.61 -26.33 -13.17
C ASP A 251 -16.13 -24.88 -13.29
N TYR A 252 -16.19 -24.11 -12.19
CA TYR A 252 -16.65 -22.73 -12.22
C TYR A 252 -15.69 -21.86 -13.04
N ILE A 253 -16.28 -21.12 -13.99
CA ILE A 253 -15.64 -20.10 -14.81
C ILE A 253 -16.30 -18.77 -14.48
N ASP A 254 -15.51 -17.74 -14.17
CA ASP A 254 -16.06 -16.43 -13.89
C ASP A 254 -16.62 -15.73 -15.14
N THR A 255 -17.28 -14.58 -14.94
CA THR A 255 -17.89 -13.80 -16.02
C THR A 255 -16.88 -13.27 -17.05
N LYS A 256 -15.58 -13.31 -16.74
CA LYS A 256 -14.46 -12.88 -17.60
C LYS A 256 -13.76 -14.06 -18.27
N GLY A 257 -14.26 -15.30 -18.09
CA GLY A 257 -13.69 -16.50 -18.68
C GLY A 257 -12.53 -17.12 -17.89
N PHE A 258 -12.27 -16.67 -16.66
CA PHE A 258 -11.20 -17.22 -15.82
C PHE A 258 -11.65 -18.50 -15.11
N LEU A 259 -10.81 -19.54 -15.16
CA LEU A 259 -11.07 -20.86 -14.56
C LEU A 259 -10.88 -20.85 -13.03
N LEU A 260 -11.69 -20.05 -12.33
CA LEU A 260 -11.54 -19.82 -10.89
C LEU A 260 -11.62 -21.11 -10.08
N GLY A 261 -12.52 -22.05 -10.43
CA GLY A 261 -12.65 -23.33 -9.72
C GLY A 261 -11.36 -24.15 -9.69
N GLN A 262 -10.68 -24.22 -10.85
CA GLN A 262 -9.41 -24.93 -11.00
C GLN A 262 -8.29 -24.20 -10.27
N TRP A 263 -8.26 -22.87 -10.37
CA TRP A 263 -7.27 -22.06 -9.67
C TRP A 263 -7.36 -22.24 -8.14
N VAL A 264 -8.58 -22.17 -7.58
CA VAL A 264 -8.82 -22.39 -6.14
C VAL A 264 -8.38 -23.78 -5.71
N ALA A 265 -8.74 -24.82 -6.47
CA ALA A 265 -8.32 -26.19 -6.19
C ALA A 265 -6.79 -26.34 -6.18
N ALA A 266 -6.12 -25.76 -7.17
CA ALA A 266 -4.66 -25.78 -7.27
C ALA A 266 -3.99 -25.07 -6.08
N LYS A 267 -4.51 -23.90 -5.67
CA LYS A 267 -3.98 -23.18 -4.50
C LYS A 267 -4.16 -24.00 -3.21
N ARG A 268 -5.34 -24.57 -2.96
CA ARG A 268 -5.58 -25.40 -1.77
C ARG A 268 -4.63 -26.59 -1.66
N GLN A 269 -4.22 -27.19 -2.78
CA GLN A 269 -3.34 -28.36 -2.82
C GLN A 269 -1.85 -28.03 -2.62
N SER A 270 -1.46 -26.78 -2.92
CA SER A 270 -0.05 -26.39 -2.96
C SER A 270 0.22 -25.20 -2.05
N PRO A 271 0.05 -25.34 -0.72
CA PRO A 271 0.33 -24.25 0.23
C PRO A 271 1.79 -23.77 0.18
N HIS A 272 2.72 -24.62 -0.27
CA HIS A 272 4.13 -24.23 -0.46
C HIS A 272 4.41 -23.50 -1.78
N ALA A 273 3.47 -23.51 -2.72
CA ALA A 273 3.56 -22.81 -4.01
C ALA A 273 2.92 -21.41 -3.97
N VAL A 274 2.49 -20.97 -2.78
CA VAL A 274 2.03 -19.62 -2.51
C VAL A 274 2.94 -19.00 -1.45
N ASP A 275 3.36 -17.77 -1.66
CA ASP A 275 4.19 -17.06 -0.70
C ASP A 275 3.40 -16.65 0.56
N GLU A 276 4.07 -16.11 1.57
CA GLU A 276 3.48 -15.75 2.86
C GLU A 276 2.31 -14.75 2.74
N TYR A 277 2.40 -13.78 1.83
CA TYR A 277 1.33 -12.81 1.64
C TYR A 277 0.14 -13.42 0.92
N GLN A 278 0.39 -14.23 -0.11
CA GLN A 278 -0.66 -14.98 -0.80
C GLN A 278 -1.41 -15.91 0.17
N GLN A 279 -0.67 -16.57 1.07
CA GLN A 279 -1.26 -17.36 2.15
C GLN A 279 -2.07 -16.48 3.12
N GLN A 280 -1.53 -15.34 3.55
CA GLN A 280 -2.23 -14.42 4.45
C GLN A 280 -3.56 -13.94 3.83
N LYS A 281 -3.54 -13.54 2.57
CA LYS A 281 -4.73 -13.12 1.81
C LYS A 281 -5.77 -14.23 1.74
N LEU A 282 -5.37 -15.44 1.34
CA LEU A 282 -6.29 -16.58 1.29
C LEU A 282 -6.83 -16.98 2.67
N ASN A 283 -5.98 -17.01 3.69
CA ASN A 283 -6.36 -17.32 5.07
C ASN A 283 -7.32 -16.29 5.68
N SER A 284 -7.31 -15.06 5.17
CA SER A 284 -8.24 -14.02 5.61
C SER A 284 -9.65 -14.20 5.04
N LEU A 285 -9.82 -15.04 4.00
CA LEU A 285 -11.11 -15.28 3.39
C LEU A 285 -11.99 -16.21 4.23
N PRO A 286 -13.31 -15.97 4.26
CA PRO A 286 -14.22 -16.83 5.00
C PRO A 286 -14.19 -18.26 4.45
N HIS A 287 -14.11 -19.23 5.37
CA HIS A 287 -14.12 -20.66 5.06
C HIS A 287 -12.95 -21.17 4.21
N TRP A 288 -11.88 -20.39 4.04
CA TRP A 288 -10.69 -20.88 3.34
C TRP A 288 -10.03 -22.01 4.14
N GLN A 289 -9.77 -23.14 3.46
CA GLN A 289 -9.11 -24.30 4.04
C GLN A 289 -8.10 -24.87 3.04
N TRP A 290 -6.86 -25.05 3.49
CA TRP A 290 -5.85 -25.76 2.73
C TRP A 290 -6.15 -27.25 2.74
N GLN A 291 -5.90 -27.92 1.61
CA GLN A 291 -5.90 -29.38 1.58
C GLN A 291 -4.63 -29.89 2.24
N THR A 292 -4.77 -30.86 3.13
CA THR A 292 -3.61 -31.52 3.75
C THR A 292 -2.86 -32.26 2.65
N PRO A 293 -1.52 -32.10 2.53
CA PRO A 293 -0.75 -32.90 1.60
C PRO A 293 -1.01 -34.37 1.87
N THR A 294 -1.50 -35.10 0.87
CA THR A 294 -1.61 -36.55 0.98
C THR A 294 -0.18 -37.08 1.03
N VAL A 295 0.27 -37.52 2.21
CA VAL A 295 1.53 -38.23 2.36
C VAL A 295 1.42 -39.47 1.48
N LYS A 296 2.15 -39.49 0.37
CA LYS A 296 2.37 -40.69 -0.43
C LYS A 296 3.66 -41.35 0.02
#